data_AF-A0A4U9D7R2-F1
#
_entry.id   AF-A0A4U9D7R2-F1
#
_cell.length_a   1.000
_cell.length_b   1.000
_cell.length_c   1.000
_cell.angle_alpha   90.00
_cell.angle_beta   90.00
_cell.angle_gamma   90.00
#
_symmetry.space_group_name_H-M   'P 1'
#
loop_
_entity.id
_entity.type
_entity.pdbx_description
1 polymer ?
#
loop_
_entity_poly.entity_id
_entity_poly.type
_entity_poly.pdbx_seq_one_letter_code
_entity_poly.pdbx_strand_id
1 'polypeptide(L)'
;MIVQKVLNNSLILSSDSDNREVIVMGKGIGFSSRPGDEIAEEKIEKLFVMQTPINRSGYLEALSAIPDEVIEMAAMIISRANMQLSSKVREQIFFTLADHLDFAIARCRKGIAIQNRLLPEVRRFTRSSFGSPARRWR
;
A
#
# COMPACT_ATOMS: atom_id res chain seq x y z
N MET A 1 6.02 -13.87 -15.26
CA MET A 1 5.07 -14.05 -14.12
C MET A 1 3.66 -14.14 -14.68
N ILE A 2 2.77 -14.98 -14.14
CA ILE A 2 1.42 -15.20 -14.70
C ILE A 2 0.33 -14.62 -13.81
N VAL A 3 -0.57 -13.83 -14.39
CA VAL A 3 -1.73 -13.25 -13.70
C VAL A 3 -2.64 -14.37 -13.18
N GLN A 4 -2.84 -14.42 -11.87
CA GLN A 4 -3.83 -15.30 -11.25
C GLN A 4 -5.18 -14.59 -11.04
N LYS A 5 -5.13 -13.34 -10.59
CA LYS A 5 -6.33 -12.52 -10.34
C LYS A 5 -5.99 -11.05 -10.47
N VAL A 6 -6.84 -10.29 -11.17
CA VAL A 6 -6.78 -8.83 -11.14
C VAL A 6 -7.50 -8.35 -9.87
N LEU A 7 -6.83 -7.54 -9.05
CA LEU A 7 -7.39 -7.02 -7.80
C LEU A 7 -8.04 -5.65 -8.04
N ASN A 8 -7.30 -4.74 -8.68
CA ASN A 8 -7.77 -3.45 -9.18
C ASN A 8 -6.89 -3.00 -10.35
N ASN A 9 -6.98 -1.75 -10.82
CA ASN A 9 -6.20 -1.31 -11.99
C ASN A 9 -4.70 -1.25 -11.68
N SER A 10 -4.32 -1.11 -10.41
CA SER A 10 -2.92 -0.95 -9.99
C SER A 10 -2.32 -2.20 -9.34
N LEU A 11 -3.11 -3.24 -9.06
CA LEU A 11 -2.69 -4.44 -8.34
C LEU A 11 -3.18 -5.73 -9.00
N ILE A 12 -2.26 -6.68 -9.13
CA ILE A 12 -2.50 -8.03 -9.62
C ILE A 12 -1.95 -9.05 -8.63
N LEU A 13 -2.69 -10.14 -8.38
CA LEU A 13 -2.16 -11.35 -7.79
C LEU A 13 -1.54 -12.23 -8.88
N SER A 14 -0.32 -12.68 -8.66
CA SER A 14 0.46 -13.49 -9.59
C SER A 14 1.21 -14.61 -8.84
N SER A 15 1.76 -15.56 -9.60
CA SER A 15 2.85 -16.43 -9.13
C SER A 15 4.19 -15.99 -9.70
N ASP A 16 5.24 -16.05 -8.88
CA ASP A 16 6.64 -15.93 -9.34
C ASP A 16 7.17 -17.27 -9.92
N SER A 17 8.45 -17.29 -10.32
CA SER A 17 9.10 -18.49 -10.89
C SER A 17 9.24 -19.65 -9.90
N ASP A 18 9.23 -19.36 -8.59
CA ASP A 18 9.29 -20.35 -7.51
C ASP A 18 7.88 -20.78 -7.07
N ASN A 19 6.85 -20.42 -7.84
CA ASN A 19 5.44 -20.65 -7.57
C ASN A 19 4.95 -20.01 -6.25
N ARG A 20 5.63 -18.96 -5.77
CA ARG A 20 5.18 -18.18 -4.62
C ARG A 20 4.15 -17.16 -5.05
N GLU A 21 3.13 -16.97 -4.22
CA GLU A 21 2.13 -15.92 -4.45
C GLU A 21 2.73 -14.54 -4.18
N VAL A 22 2.54 -13.65 -5.14
CA VAL A 22 3.05 -12.29 -5.10
C VAL A 22 1.98 -11.32 -5.59
N ILE A 23 1.92 -10.16 -4.95
CA ILE A 23 1.14 -9.03 -5.43
C ILE A 23 2.06 -8.14 -6.26
N VAL A 24 1.67 -7.91 -7.49
CA VAL A 24 2.36 -7.06 -8.45
C VAL A 24 1.65 -5.71 -8.50
N MET A 25 2.43 -4.64 -8.33
CA MET A 25 1.96 -3.28 -8.44
C MET A 25 2.56 -2.61 -9.66
N GLY A 26 1.75 -1.86 -10.40
CA GLY A 26 2.19 -1.03 -11.51
C GLY A 26 1.06 -0.17 -12.03
N LYS A 27 1.38 1.02 -12.55
CA LYS A 27 0.38 1.94 -13.06
C LYS A 27 -0.46 1.30 -14.19
N GLY A 28 -1.76 1.12 -13.93
CA GLY A 28 -2.70 0.54 -14.90
C GLY A 28 -2.41 -0.91 -15.27
N ILE A 29 -1.59 -1.62 -14.48
CA ILE A 29 -1.19 -2.99 -14.77
C ILE A 29 -2.39 -3.94 -14.84
N GLY A 30 -3.41 -3.73 -14.02
CA GLY A 30 -4.64 -4.53 -14.00
C GLY A 30 -5.68 -4.14 -15.04
N PHE A 31 -5.60 -2.95 -15.64
CA PHE A 31 -6.65 -2.42 -16.53
C PHE A 31 -6.87 -3.26 -17.79
N SER A 32 -5.78 -3.76 -18.38
CA SER A 32 -5.83 -4.58 -19.61
C SER A 32 -5.46 -6.04 -19.40
N SER A 33 -5.27 -6.47 -18.16
CA SER A 33 -4.84 -7.83 -17.83
C SER A 33 -6.00 -8.74 -17.49
N ARG A 34 -5.82 -10.04 -17.74
CA ARG A 34 -6.76 -11.11 -17.43
C ARG A 34 -6.02 -12.28 -16.79
N PRO A 35 -6.70 -13.12 -15.98
CA PRO A 35 -6.11 -14.37 -15.51
C PRO A 35 -5.55 -15.20 -16.66
N GLY A 36 -4.31 -15.66 -16.51
CA GLY A 36 -3.56 -16.39 -17.53
C GLY A 36 -2.62 -15.53 -18.38
N ASP A 37 -2.75 -14.20 -18.37
CA ASP A 37 -1.84 -13.32 -19.10
C ASP A 37 -0.43 -13.33 -18.48
N GLU A 38 0.58 -13.14 -19.32
CA GLU A 38 1.93 -12.86 -18.87
C GLU A 38 2.09 -11.39 -18.52
N ILE A 39 2.74 -11.13 -17.38
CA ILE A 39 3.02 -9.76 -16.93
C ILE A 39 4.35 -9.31 -17.53
N ALA A 40 4.30 -8.26 -18.34
CA ALA A 40 5.48 -7.58 -18.87
C ALA A 40 6.29 -6.94 -17.73
N GLU A 41 7.57 -7.30 -17.60
CA GLU A 41 8.42 -6.89 -16.46
C GLU A 41 8.57 -5.36 -16.37
N GLU A 42 8.56 -4.66 -17.50
CA GLU A 42 8.66 -3.21 -17.58
C GLU A 42 7.45 -2.47 -16.97
N LYS A 43 6.32 -3.16 -16.79
CA LYS A 43 5.13 -2.60 -16.14
C LYS A 43 5.14 -2.79 -14.62
N ILE A 44 6.09 -3.56 -14.09
CA ILE A 44 6.19 -3.86 -12.67
C ILE A 44 6.94 -2.74 -11.96
N GLU A 45 6.24 -2.00 -11.11
CA GLU A 45 6.84 -0.98 -10.24
C GLU A 45 7.29 -1.59 -8.91
N LYS A 46 6.51 -2.53 -8.38
CA LYS A 46 6.82 -3.17 -7.11
C LYS A 46 6.24 -4.58 -7.00
N LEU A 47 6.98 -5.46 -6.34
CA LEU A 47 6.57 -6.81 -6.00
C LEU A 47 6.45 -6.95 -4.50
N PHE A 48 5.35 -7.54 -4.04
CA PHE A 48 5.12 -7.84 -2.64
C PHE A 48 4.92 -9.35 -2.50
N VAL A 49 5.78 -9.99 -1.72
CA VAL A 49 5.60 -11.41 -1.39
C VAL A 49 4.41 -11.54 -0.45
N MET A 50 3.42 -12.35 -0.83
CA MET A 50 2.28 -12.61 0.02
C MET A 50 2.65 -13.69 1.05
N GLN A 51 2.64 -13.33 2.33
CA GLN A 51 2.72 -14.33 3.39
C GLN A 51 1.31 -14.91 3.57
N THR A 52 1.17 -16.23 3.48
CA THR A 52 -0.12 -16.93 3.50
C THR A 52 -0.95 -16.54 4.74
N PRO A 53 -1.98 -15.68 4.60
CA PRO A 53 -2.77 -15.27 5.75
C PRO A 53 -3.75 -16.39 6.13
N ILE A 54 -4.11 -16.48 7.42
CA ILE A 54 -5.19 -17.36 7.89
C ILE A 54 -6.52 -17.08 7.15
N ASN A 55 -6.73 -15.82 6.71
CA ASN A 55 -7.88 -15.40 5.89
C ASN A 55 -7.42 -14.74 4.57
N ARG A 56 -6.88 -15.55 3.66
CA ARG A 56 -6.39 -15.10 2.34
C ARG A 56 -7.47 -14.41 1.51
N SER A 57 -8.66 -14.99 1.40
CA SER A 57 -9.73 -14.48 0.54
C SER A 57 -10.21 -13.10 0.99
N GLY A 58 -10.52 -12.94 2.28
CA GLY A 58 -10.96 -11.66 2.82
C GLY A 58 -9.91 -10.56 2.69
N TYR A 59 -8.62 -10.91 2.83
CA TYR A 59 -7.54 -9.96 2.60
C TYR A 59 -7.48 -9.49 1.14
N LEU A 60 -7.55 -10.42 0.18
CA LEU A 60 -7.57 -10.07 -1.25
C LEU A 60 -8.81 -9.27 -1.66
N GLU A 61 -9.97 -9.56 -1.07
CA GLU A 61 -11.20 -8.78 -1.27
C GLU A 61 -11.05 -7.35 -0.75
N ALA A 62 -10.51 -7.18 0.47
CA ALA A 62 -10.24 -5.86 1.02
C ALA A 62 -9.30 -5.05 0.11
N LEU A 63 -8.22 -5.67 -0.37
CA LEU A 63 -7.31 -5.00 -1.31
C LEU A 63 -7.97 -4.64 -2.64
N SER A 64 -8.85 -5.50 -3.15
CA SER A 64 -9.58 -5.24 -4.40
C SER A 64 -10.57 -4.07 -4.27
N ALA A 65 -11.04 -3.79 -3.05
CA ALA A 65 -11.97 -2.71 -2.77
C ALA A 65 -11.29 -1.32 -2.62
N ILE A 66 -9.97 -1.28 -2.45
CA ILE A 66 -9.23 -0.03 -2.29
C ILE A 66 -9.17 0.72 -3.63
N PRO A 67 -9.57 2.00 -3.69
CA PRO A 67 -9.47 2.80 -4.91
C PRO A 67 -8.02 2.96 -5.38
N ASP A 68 -7.78 2.96 -6.69
CA ASP A 68 -6.43 3.09 -7.27
C ASP A 68 -5.73 4.38 -6.81
N GLU A 69 -6.47 5.47 -6.69
CA GLU A 69 -5.98 6.76 -6.17
C GLU A 69 -5.37 6.63 -4.77
N VAL A 70 -5.92 5.74 -3.93
CA VAL A 70 -5.42 5.48 -2.58
C VAL A 70 -4.17 4.62 -2.62
N ILE A 71 -4.12 3.62 -3.52
CA ILE A 71 -2.91 2.80 -3.77
C ILE A 71 -1.74 3.69 -4.23
N GLU A 72 -1.99 4.57 -5.20
CA GLU A 72 -1.00 5.53 -5.69
C GLU A 72 -0.56 6.50 -4.59
N MET A 73 -1.50 7.00 -3.78
CA MET A 73 -1.18 7.88 -2.65
C MET A 73 -0.29 7.18 -1.61
N ALA A 74 -0.59 5.92 -1.26
CA ALA A 74 0.22 5.13 -0.34
C ALA A 74 1.64 4.91 -0.89
N ALA A 75 1.75 4.59 -2.19
CA ALA A 75 3.04 4.44 -2.88
C ALA A 75 3.86 5.73 -2.82
N MET A 76 3.23 6.87 -3.10
CA MET A 76 3.87 8.18 -3.04
C MET A 76 4.34 8.53 -1.62
N ILE A 77 3.52 8.27 -0.60
CA ILE A 77 3.90 8.52 0.80
C ILE A 77 5.11 7.68 1.21
N ILE A 78 5.10 6.38 0.89
CA ILE A 78 6.23 5.48 1.20
C ILE A 78 7.48 5.88 0.42
N SER A 79 7.35 6.28 -0.85
CA SER A 79 8.46 6.78 -1.66
C SER A 79 9.11 8.01 -1.01
N ARG A 80 8.29 9.00 -0.61
CA ARG A 80 8.77 10.20 0.10
C ARG A 80 9.41 9.87 1.45
N ALA A 81 8.83 8.94 2.21
CA ALA A 81 9.40 8.50 3.47
C ALA A 81 10.79 7.87 3.25
N ASN A 82 10.94 6.98 2.27
CA ASN A 82 12.23 6.38 1.93
C ASN A 82 13.29 7.40 1.50
N MET A 83 12.91 8.54 0.92
CA MET A 83 13.85 9.63 0.57
C MET A 83 14.32 10.42 1.79
N GLN A 84 13.52 10.46 2.86
CA GLN A 84 13.80 11.28 4.06
C GLN A 84 14.39 10.47 5.20
N LEU A 85 14.11 9.17 5.25
CA LEU A 85 14.57 8.28 6.30
C LEU A 85 15.93 7.69 5.92
N SER A 86 16.80 7.53 6.91
CA SER A 86 18.08 6.83 6.74
C SER A 86 17.93 5.33 6.48
N SER A 87 16.75 4.78 6.80
CA SER A 87 16.41 3.37 6.59
C SER A 87 15.18 3.22 5.70
N LYS A 88 15.14 2.10 4.97
CA LYS A 88 14.03 1.77 4.08
C LYS A 88 12.81 1.36 4.91
N VAL A 89 11.66 1.92 4.58
CA VAL A 89 10.35 1.50 5.10
C VAL A 89 10.10 0.06 4.70
N ARG A 90 9.68 -0.76 5.68
CA ARG A 90 9.32 -2.17 5.46
C ARG A 90 8.14 -2.28 4.49
N GLU A 91 8.23 -3.20 3.54
CA GLU A 91 7.24 -3.32 2.47
C GLU A 91 5.86 -3.71 2.97
N GLN A 92 5.78 -4.45 4.08
CA GLN A 92 4.52 -4.83 4.74
C GLN A 92 3.68 -3.62 5.16
N ILE A 93 4.30 -2.45 5.39
CA ILE A 93 3.60 -1.22 5.79
C ILE A 93 2.71 -0.70 4.65
N PHE A 94 2.99 -1.05 3.40
CA PHE A 94 2.26 -0.54 2.23
C PHE A 94 0.75 -0.82 2.32
N PHE A 95 0.36 -2.07 2.51
CA PHE A 95 -1.05 -2.43 2.55
C PHE A 95 -1.76 -1.92 3.81
N THR A 96 -1.08 -1.93 4.96
CA THR A 96 -1.62 -1.32 6.19
C THR A 96 -1.85 0.18 6.02
N LEU A 97 -0.93 0.88 5.36
CA LEU A 97 -1.10 2.32 5.08
C LEU A 97 -2.25 2.56 4.09
N ALA A 98 -2.34 1.78 3.02
CA ALA A 98 -3.41 1.91 2.03
C ALA A 98 -4.80 1.72 2.67
N ASP A 99 -4.97 0.66 3.47
CA ASP A 99 -6.20 0.40 4.24
C ASP A 99 -6.54 1.55 5.20
N HIS A 100 -5.54 2.05 5.95
CA HIS A 100 -5.74 3.19 6.85
C HIS A 100 -6.12 4.48 6.13
N LEU A 101 -5.52 4.76 4.96
CA LEU A 101 -5.85 5.93 4.14
C LEU A 101 -7.27 5.82 3.60
N ASP A 102 -7.66 4.67 3.04
CA ASP A 102 -9.01 4.43 2.53
C ASP A 102 -10.05 4.65 3.64
N PHE A 103 -9.83 4.02 4.80
CA PHE A 103 -10.70 4.18 5.96
C PHE A 103 -10.75 5.63 6.47
N ALA A 104 -9.62 6.34 6.49
CA ALA A 104 -9.56 7.74 6.91
C ALA A 104 -10.33 8.66 5.95
N ILE A 105 -10.14 8.49 4.64
CA ILE A 105 -10.85 9.24 3.61
C ILE A 105 -12.36 8.98 3.69
N ALA A 106 -12.76 7.71 3.80
CA ALA A 106 -14.17 7.32 3.92
C ALA A 106 -14.84 7.95 5.15
N ARG A 107 -14.15 7.99 6.30
CA ARG A 107 -14.67 8.65 7.52
C ARG A 107 -14.74 10.17 7.38
N CYS A 108 -13.73 10.80 6.80
CA CYS A 108 -13.74 12.24 6.53
C CYS A 108 -14.91 12.64 5.63
N ARG A 109 -15.18 11.86 4.57
CA ARG A 109 -16.34 12.07 3.68
C ARG A 109 -17.68 11.96 4.40
N LYS A 110 -17.75 11.15 5.46
CA LYS A 110 -18.94 10.98 6.32
C LYS A 110 -19.05 12.05 7.43
N GLY A 111 -18.11 13.00 7.51
CA GLY A 111 -18.08 14.00 8.58
C GLY A 111 -17.73 13.43 9.96
N ILE A 112 -17.15 12.23 10.03
CA ILE A 112 -16.80 11.58 11.30
C ILE A 112 -15.43 12.09 11.75
N ALA A 113 -15.42 12.98 12.74
CA ALA A 113 -14.20 13.48 13.36
C ALA A 113 -13.70 12.53 14.46
N ILE A 114 -12.44 12.10 14.38
CA ILE A 114 -11.78 11.33 15.44
C ILE A 114 -10.71 12.21 16.09
N GLN A 115 -10.79 12.37 17.41
CA GLN A 115 -9.75 13.06 18.17
C GLN A 115 -8.61 12.10 18.52
N ASN A 116 -7.40 12.42 18.07
CA ASN A 116 -6.20 11.67 18.44
C ASN A 116 -5.71 12.12 19.83
N ARG A 117 -6.14 11.41 20.88
CA ARG A 117 -5.75 11.70 22.28
C ARG A 117 -4.27 11.44 22.57
N LEU A 118 -3.60 10.64 21.75
CA LEU A 118 -2.18 10.27 21.91
C LEU A 118 -1.23 11.14 21.08
N LEU A 119 -1.76 12.17 20.40
CA LEU A 119 -0.97 13.03 19.54
C LEU A 119 0.22 13.71 20.26
N PRO A 120 0.08 14.19 21.51
CA PRO A 120 1.21 14.75 22.26
C PRO A 120 2.35 13.73 22.47
N GLU A 121 2.01 12.51 22.87
CA GLU A 121 2.94 11.43 23.15
C GLU A 121 3.64 11.00 21.85
N VAL A 122 2.87 10.75 20.79
CA VAL A 122 3.41 10.37 19.47
C VAL A 122 4.39 11.42 18.95
N ARG A 123 4.09 12.72 19.08
CA ARG A 123 5.01 13.80 18.69
C ARG A 123 6.28 13.81 19.55
N ARG A 124 6.16 13.55 20.85
CA ARG A 124 7.31 13.50 21.77
C ARG A 124 8.27 12.37 21.40
N PHE A 125 7.76 11.16 21.18
CA PHE A 125 8.58 10.00 20.81
C PHE A 125 9.21 10.14 19.42
N THR A 126 8.44 10.57 18.43
CA THR A 126 8.96 10.67 17.04
C THR A 126 9.99 11.78 16.87
N ARG A 127 9.87 12.90 17.60
CA ARG A 127 10.86 13.99 17.58
C ARG A 127 12.23 13.57 18.13
N SER A 128 12.27 12.56 18.99
CA SER A 128 13.53 12.03 19.55
C SER A 128 14.24 11.06 18.60
N SER A 129 13.49 10.34 17.75
CA SER A 129 14.03 9.30 16.86
C SER A 129 14.25 9.77 15.42
N PHE A 130 13.48 10.76 14.96
CA PHE A 130 13.63 11.38 13.64
C PHE A 130 14.10 12.81 13.87
N GLY A 131 15.41 13.05 13.71
CA GLY A 131 15.99 14.38 13.76
C GLY A 131 15.16 15.35 12.91
N SER A 132 14.75 16.46 13.53
CA SER A 132 13.88 17.50 12.96
C SER A 132 14.22 17.82 11.49
N PRO A 133 13.21 18.02 10.63
CA PRO A 133 12.81 19.41 10.45
C PRO A 133 11.31 19.54 10.63
N ALA A 134 10.94 20.20 11.72
CA ALA A 134 9.62 20.75 11.93
C ALA A 134 9.25 21.71 10.79
N ARG A 135 8.71 21.17 9.68
CA ARG A 135 7.84 21.96 8.81
C ARG A 135 6.44 21.87 9.41
N ARG A 136 6.07 22.99 10.01
CA ARG A 136 4.77 23.29 10.57
C ARG A 136 3.72 23.10 9.46
N TRP A 137 3.02 21.97 9.47
CA TRP A 137 1.77 21.81 8.72
C TRP A 137 0.77 22.77 9.37
N ARG A 138 0.55 23.92 8.70
CA ARG A 138 -0.58 24.82 8.96
C ARG A 138 -1.79 24.31 8.19
#